data_AF-A0A1Y5EMF5-F1
#
_entry.id   AF-A0A1Y5EMF5-F1
#
_cell.length_a   1.000
_cell.length_b   1.000
_cell.length_c   1.000
_cell.angle_alpha   90.00
_cell.angle_beta   90.00
_cell.angle_gamma   90.00
#
_symmetry.space_group_name_H-M   'P 1'
#
loop_
_entity.id
_entity.type
_entity.pdbx_description
1 polymer ?
#
loop_
_entity_poly.entity_id
_entity_poly.type
_entity_poly.pdbx_seq_one_letter_code
_entity_poly.pdbx_strand_id
1 'polypeptide(L)'
;MKTYVTLMLVLLSHSVTAANLSETNISEAEQQKIRIVKGIYQLTDGALALCPKENAASFNDTLSLFKQRFPEVMDLVKNSPYRPTVKQKNVEATTALTQQCLFKQRMLNNMIVTEEGKQTMTKALQTLTSGEN
;
A
#
# COMPACT_ATOMS: atom_id res chain seq x y z
N MET A 1 -33.61 59.62 -7.62
CA MET A 1 -32.75 58.84 -8.54
C MET A 1 -32.12 57.68 -7.78
N LYS A 2 -32.29 56.46 -8.34
CA LYS A 2 -31.59 55.17 -8.10
C LYS A 2 -31.58 54.55 -6.69
N THR A 3 -32.56 53.68 -6.48
CA THR A 3 -32.46 52.40 -5.76
C THR A 3 -31.50 51.43 -6.46
N TYR A 4 -30.80 50.57 -5.70
CA TYR A 4 -30.96 49.10 -5.68
C TYR A 4 -29.80 48.45 -4.92
N VAL A 5 -30.16 47.87 -3.77
CA VAL A 5 -29.43 46.82 -3.07
C VAL A 5 -29.40 45.59 -3.98
N THR A 6 -28.22 45.00 -4.19
CA THR A 6 -28.13 43.57 -4.53
C THR A 6 -26.78 43.02 -4.12
N LEU A 7 -26.78 42.48 -2.91
CA LEU A 7 -25.86 41.48 -2.39
C LEU A 7 -25.99 40.23 -3.28
N MET A 8 -24.92 39.79 -3.92
CA MET A 8 -24.83 38.44 -4.50
C MET A 8 -23.47 37.84 -4.14
N LEU A 9 -23.51 37.05 -3.07
CA LEU A 9 -22.59 35.95 -2.77
C LEU A 9 -22.39 35.11 -4.04
N VAL A 10 -21.19 35.15 -4.62
CA VAL A 10 -20.70 34.06 -5.46
C VAL A 10 -19.71 33.28 -4.61
N LEU A 11 -20.28 32.42 -3.77
CA LEU A 11 -19.58 31.27 -3.21
C LEU A 11 -19.31 30.24 -4.32
N LEU A 12 -18.22 29.52 -4.14
CA LEU A 12 -17.93 28.19 -4.71
C LEU A 12 -17.34 28.14 -6.13
N SER A 13 -16.08 28.54 -6.24
CA SER A 13 -15.14 27.94 -7.19
C SER A 13 -14.09 27.08 -6.45
N HIS A 14 -14.56 26.06 -5.73
CA HIS A 14 -13.71 24.92 -5.36
C HIS A 14 -13.71 23.94 -6.53
N SER A 15 -12.85 24.17 -7.52
CA SER A 15 -12.51 23.17 -8.52
C SER A 15 -11.60 22.13 -7.87
N VAL A 16 -12.20 21.25 -7.05
CA VAL A 16 -11.58 19.97 -6.71
C VAL A 16 -11.64 19.13 -7.97
N THR A 17 -10.56 19.16 -8.73
CA THR A 17 -10.31 18.20 -9.81
C THR A 17 -9.94 16.86 -9.16
N ALA A 18 -10.94 16.19 -8.57
CA ALA A 18 -10.87 14.77 -8.34
C ALA A 18 -11.09 14.11 -9.71
N ALA A 19 -10.00 13.64 -10.30
CA ALA A 19 -10.00 12.91 -11.56
C ALA A 19 -10.87 11.66 -11.45
N ASN A 20 -12.13 11.78 -11.88
CA ASN A 20 -12.96 10.66 -12.27
C ASN A 20 -12.42 10.10 -13.59
N LEU A 21 -11.74 8.97 -13.53
CA LEU A 21 -11.62 8.05 -14.67
C LEU A 21 -11.78 6.61 -14.19
N SER A 22 -13.04 6.21 -14.06
CA SER A 22 -13.60 4.91 -14.50
C SER A 22 -12.74 3.65 -14.36
N GLU A 23 -12.88 2.96 -13.22
CA GLU A 23 -12.94 1.49 -13.15
C GLU A 23 -14.15 1.09 -12.26
N THR A 24 -15.34 1.01 -12.89
CA THR A 24 -16.52 0.18 -12.53
C THR A 24 -16.87 -0.04 -11.04
N ASN A 25 -17.86 0.67 -10.47
CA ASN A 25 -18.66 0.29 -9.28
C ASN A 25 -17.95 -0.42 -8.08
N ILE A 26 -16.67 -0.16 -7.82
CA ILE A 26 -15.95 -0.73 -6.67
C ILE A 26 -16.20 0.19 -5.47
N SER A 27 -16.78 -0.34 -4.39
CA SER A 27 -17.05 0.40 -3.16
C SER A 27 -15.75 0.96 -2.54
N GLU A 28 -15.84 2.03 -1.75
CA GLU A 28 -14.66 2.61 -1.08
C GLU A 28 -13.93 1.58 -0.19
N ALA A 29 -14.70 0.72 0.48
CA ALA A 29 -14.17 -0.39 1.28
C ALA A 29 -13.35 -1.36 0.41
N GLU A 30 -13.85 -1.70 -0.77
CA GLU A 30 -13.16 -2.60 -1.68
C GLU A 30 -11.90 -1.95 -2.28
N GLN A 31 -11.96 -0.65 -2.62
CA GLN A 31 -10.76 0.10 -3.01
C GLN A 31 -9.71 0.12 -1.90
N GLN A 32 -10.12 0.19 -0.64
CA GLN A 32 -9.21 0.14 0.49
C GLN A 32 -8.53 -1.22 0.60
N LYS A 33 -9.26 -2.33 0.41
CA LYS A 33 -8.68 -3.68 0.35
C LYS A 33 -7.64 -3.78 -0.77
N ILE A 34 -7.96 -3.29 -1.96
CA ILE A 34 -7.03 -3.27 -3.12
C ILE A 34 -5.73 -2.53 -2.76
N ARG A 35 -5.84 -1.33 -2.15
CA ARG A 35 -4.67 -0.53 -1.77
C ARG A 35 -3.80 -1.25 -0.73
N ILE A 36 -4.42 -1.89 0.27
CA ILE A 36 -3.70 -2.64 1.31
C ILE A 36 -2.96 -3.83 0.69
N VAL A 37 -3.64 -4.65 -0.12
CA VAL A 37 -3.04 -5.84 -0.76
C VAL A 37 -1.86 -5.44 -1.64
N LYS A 38 -2.04 -4.45 -2.52
CA LYS A 38 -0.97 -3.96 -3.39
C LYS A 38 0.20 -3.39 -2.60
N GLY A 39 -0.08 -2.58 -1.58
CA GLY A 39 0.94 -1.96 -0.73
C GLY A 39 1.77 -3.00 0.03
N ILE A 40 1.12 -3.96 0.68
CA ILE A 40 1.83 -5.02 1.42
C ILE A 40 2.63 -5.90 0.45
N TYR A 41 2.06 -6.28 -0.70
CA TYR A 41 2.80 -7.02 -1.72
C TYR A 41 4.06 -6.28 -2.19
N GLN A 42 3.93 -4.98 -2.49
CA GLN A 42 5.06 -4.14 -2.93
C GLN A 42 6.10 -3.88 -1.83
N LEU A 43 5.74 -4.08 -0.56
CA LEU A 43 6.66 -4.02 0.57
C LEU A 43 7.33 -5.38 0.85
N THR A 44 6.74 -6.48 0.39
CA THR A 44 7.15 -7.86 0.70
C THR A 44 7.72 -8.57 -0.53
N ASP A 45 7.01 -9.55 -1.10
CA ASP A 45 7.49 -10.37 -2.21
C ASP A 45 7.81 -9.54 -3.46
N GLY A 46 7.04 -8.48 -3.71
CA GLY A 46 7.30 -7.55 -4.81
C GLY A 46 8.59 -6.75 -4.61
N ALA A 47 8.95 -6.45 -3.36
CA ALA A 47 10.21 -5.79 -3.04
C ALA A 47 11.40 -6.74 -3.21
N LEU A 48 11.28 -7.98 -2.70
CA LEU A 48 12.31 -9.00 -2.85
C LEU A 48 12.60 -9.29 -4.32
N ALA A 49 11.56 -9.36 -5.17
CA ALA A 49 11.70 -9.59 -6.60
C ALA A 49 12.47 -8.49 -7.37
N LEU A 50 12.59 -7.29 -6.79
CA LEU A 50 13.30 -6.15 -7.37
C LEU A 50 14.60 -5.81 -6.61
N CYS A 51 14.89 -6.51 -5.52
CA CYS A 51 16.06 -6.24 -4.70
C CYS A 51 17.34 -6.74 -5.42
N PRO A 52 18.42 -5.95 -5.45
CA PRO A 52 19.71 -6.42 -5.95
C PRO A 52 20.18 -7.71 -5.27
N LYS A 53 20.84 -8.59 -6.01
CA LYS A 53 21.26 -9.92 -5.54
C LYS A 53 22.06 -9.88 -4.23
N GLU A 54 22.93 -8.88 -4.10
CA GLU A 54 23.79 -8.68 -2.92
C GLU A 54 23.00 -8.40 -1.63
N ASN A 55 21.80 -7.81 -1.74
CA ASN A 55 20.96 -7.46 -0.60
C ASN A 55 19.77 -8.42 -0.41
N ALA A 56 19.45 -9.22 -1.43
CA ALA A 56 18.26 -10.07 -1.45
C ALA A 56 18.23 -11.08 -0.29
N ALA A 57 19.37 -11.64 0.10
CA ALA A 57 19.44 -12.59 1.22
C ALA A 57 19.04 -11.92 2.55
N SER A 58 19.68 -10.80 2.90
CA SER A 58 19.35 -10.06 4.12
C SER A 58 17.91 -9.55 4.13
N PHE A 59 17.42 -9.07 2.98
CA PHE A 59 16.02 -8.69 2.82
C PHE A 59 15.09 -9.88 3.11
N ASN A 60 15.41 -11.06 2.54
CA ASN A 60 14.61 -12.26 2.71
C ASN A 60 14.56 -12.75 4.17
N ASP A 61 15.65 -12.58 4.93
CA ASP A 61 15.66 -12.89 6.36
C ASP A 61 14.68 -12.00 7.13
N THR A 62 14.72 -10.69 6.85
CA THR A 62 13.79 -9.72 7.45
C THR A 62 12.35 -10.01 7.05
N LEU A 63 12.11 -10.33 5.77
CA LEU A 63 10.81 -10.71 5.26
C LEU A 63 10.28 -12.00 5.90
N SER A 64 11.15 -12.96 6.18
CA SER A 64 10.78 -14.21 6.84
C SER A 64 10.26 -13.95 8.26
N LEU A 65 10.94 -13.09 9.02
CA LEU A 65 10.48 -12.65 10.34
C LEU A 65 9.14 -11.91 10.26
N PHE A 66 8.98 -11.03 9.26
CA PHE A 66 7.72 -10.33 9.02
C PHE A 66 6.55 -11.31 8.77
N LYS A 67 6.77 -12.31 7.90
CA LYS A 67 5.78 -13.34 7.58
C LYS A 67 5.42 -14.21 8.79
N GLN A 68 6.40 -14.53 9.64
CA GLN A 68 6.15 -15.25 10.90
C GLN A 68 5.36 -14.40 11.90
N ARG A 69 5.59 -13.09 11.92
CA ARG A 69 4.92 -12.17 12.85
C ARG A 69 3.47 -11.88 12.45
N PHE A 70 3.18 -11.78 11.16
CA PHE A 70 1.86 -11.43 10.63
C PHE A 70 1.35 -12.47 9.60
N PRO A 71 1.20 -13.75 9.99
CA PRO A 71 0.89 -14.82 9.06
C PRO A 71 -0.49 -14.67 8.40
N GLU A 72 -1.51 -14.25 9.15
CA GLU A 72 -2.88 -14.09 8.65
C GLU A 72 -2.98 -13.01 7.55
N VAL A 73 -2.34 -11.86 7.79
CA VAL A 73 -2.29 -10.77 6.79
C VAL A 73 -1.60 -11.25 5.52
N MET A 74 -0.50 -11.99 5.66
CA MET A 74 0.25 -12.50 4.51
C MET A 74 -0.50 -13.57 3.73
N ASP A 75 -1.28 -14.41 4.41
CA ASP A 75 -2.13 -15.38 3.73
C ASP A 75 -3.23 -14.68 2.91
N LEU A 76 -3.91 -13.68 3.49
CA LEU A 76 -4.89 -12.87 2.77
C LEU A 76 -4.29 -12.16 1.55
N VAL A 77 -3.10 -11.58 1.68
CA VAL A 77 -2.40 -10.92 0.55
C VAL A 77 -2.01 -11.93 -0.53
N LYS A 78 -1.54 -13.11 -0.14
CA LYS A 78 -1.11 -14.17 -1.07
C LYS A 78 -2.29 -14.71 -1.88
N ASN A 79 -3.44 -14.88 -1.24
CA ASN A 79 -4.64 -15.49 -1.82
C ASN A 79 -5.60 -14.44 -2.44
N SER A 80 -5.30 -13.15 -2.29
CA SER A 80 -6.14 -12.07 -2.81
C SER A 80 -6.14 -12.01 -4.35
N PRO A 81 -7.30 -11.76 -4.99
CA PRO A 81 -7.39 -11.50 -6.43
C PRO A 81 -6.70 -10.19 -6.86
N TYR A 82 -6.35 -9.31 -5.91
CA TYR A 82 -5.71 -8.02 -6.17
C TYR A 82 -4.19 -8.08 -6.20
N ARG A 83 -3.60 -9.26 -5.98
CA ARG A 83 -2.16 -9.45 -5.98
C ARG A 83 -1.58 -9.16 -7.37
N PRO A 84 -0.60 -8.24 -7.49
CA PRO A 84 0.07 -8.00 -8.76
C PRO A 84 0.81 -9.23 -9.28
N THR A 85 0.67 -9.54 -10.56
CA THR A 85 1.41 -10.62 -11.25
C THR A 85 2.75 -10.10 -11.77
N VAL A 86 3.72 -9.93 -10.88
CA VAL A 86 5.08 -9.52 -11.28
C VAL A 86 5.99 -10.73 -11.39
N LYS A 87 6.60 -10.93 -12.56
CA LYS A 87 7.67 -11.93 -12.74
C LYS A 87 8.97 -11.39 -12.12
N GLN A 88 9.68 -12.22 -11.36
CA GLN A 88 11.03 -11.89 -10.87
C GLN A 88 11.91 -11.48 -12.06
N LYS A 89 12.56 -10.33 -11.93
CA LYS A 89 13.55 -9.86 -12.91
C LYS A 89 14.91 -10.00 -12.26
N ASN A 90 15.89 -10.52 -12.99
CA ASN A 90 17.28 -10.33 -12.61
C ASN A 90 17.59 -8.85 -12.84
N VAL A 91 17.52 -8.05 -11.78
CA VAL A 91 17.78 -6.61 -11.86
C VAL A 91 19.22 -6.36 -11.46
N GLU A 92 19.97 -5.68 -12.34
CA GLU A 92 21.30 -5.20 -12.01
C GLU A 92 21.23 -4.13 -10.91
N ALA A 93 22.24 -4.12 -10.05
CA ALA A 93 22.29 -3.18 -8.94
C ALA A 93 22.47 -1.76 -9.48
N THR A 94 21.48 -0.90 -9.21
CA THR A 94 21.64 0.55 -9.33
C THR A 94 21.53 1.16 -7.93
N THR A 95 22.21 2.29 -7.70
CA THR A 95 22.15 2.99 -6.41
C THR A 95 20.71 3.22 -5.94
N ALA A 96 19.82 3.62 -6.85
CA ALA A 96 18.41 3.85 -6.54
C ALA A 96 17.68 2.56 -6.12
N LEU A 97 17.91 1.45 -6.81
CA LEU A 97 17.29 0.16 -6.46
C LEU A 97 17.82 -0.38 -5.13
N THR A 98 19.12 -0.27 -4.88
CA THR A 98 19.72 -0.64 -3.60
C THR A 98 19.10 0.16 -2.46
N GLN A 99 19.00 1.49 -2.60
CA GLN A 99 18.38 2.34 -1.59
C GLN A 99 16.91 1.97 -1.36
N GLN A 100 16.14 1.71 -2.43
CA GLN A 100 14.75 1.27 -2.30
C GLN A 100 14.63 -0.07 -1.58
N CYS A 101 15.50 -1.05 -1.88
CA CYS A 101 15.50 -2.34 -1.19
C CYS A 101 15.80 -2.16 0.31
N LEU A 102 16.86 -1.44 0.66
CA LEU A 102 17.24 -1.19 2.06
C LEU A 102 16.18 -0.39 2.83
N PHE A 103 15.55 0.58 2.18
CA PHE A 103 14.46 1.34 2.77
C PHE A 103 13.27 0.42 3.11
N LYS A 104 12.84 -0.42 2.16
CA LYS A 104 11.75 -1.38 2.38
C LYS A 104 12.10 -2.42 3.43
N GLN A 105 13.35 -2.88 3.50
CA GLN A 105 13.83 -3.75 4.56
C GLN A 105 13.67 -3.10 5.94
N ARG A 106 14.08 -1.83 6.08
CA ARG A 106 13.91 -1.06 7.32
C ARG A 106 12.44 -0.89 7.67
N MET A 107 11.59 -0.61 6.69
CA MET A 107 10.15 -0.53 6.91
C MET A 107 9.57 -1.86 7.42
N LEU A 108 9.96 -3.00 6.83
CA LEU A 108 9.55 -4.32 7.34
C LEU A 108 9.99 -4.52 8.79
N ASN A 109 11.24 -4.18 9.11
CA ASN A 109 11.73 -4.29 10.47
C ASN A 109 10.94 -3.40 11.44
N ASN A 110 10.65 -2.15 11.07
CA ASN A 110 9.84 -1.25 11.88
C ASN A 110 8.43 -1.82 12.10
N MET A 111 7.81 -2.41 11.07
CA MET A 111 6.51 -3.04 11.22
C MET A 111 6.53 -4.21 12.22
N ILE A 112 7.66 -4.92 12.34
CA ILE A 112 7.84 -6.03 13.28
C ILE A 112 8.02 -5.54 14.72
N VAL A 113 8.87 -4.53 14.92
CA VAL A 113 9.40 -4.19 16.25
C VAL A 113 8.64 -3.07 16.97
N THR A 114 7.85 -2.25 16.26
CA THR A 114 7.14 -1.11 16.88
C THR A 114 5.65 -1.38 17.07
N GLU A 115 5.04 -0.69 18.04
CA GLU A 115 3.60 -0.79 18.30
C GLU A 115 2.78 -0.18 17.16
N GLU A 116 3.24 0.89 16.53
CA GLU A 116 2.59 1.47 15.35
C GLU A 116 2.58 0.47 14.20
N GLY A 117 3.67 -0.28 14.03
CA GLY A 117 3.78 -1.37 13.06
C GLY A 117 2.73 -2.45 13.27
N LYS A 118 2.63 -2.93 14.51
CA LYS A 118 1.62 -3.90 14.94
C LYS A 118 0.20 -3.39 14.72
N GLN A 119 -0.11 -2.16 15.15
CA GLN A 119 -1.43 -1.55 14.95
C GLN A 119 -1.78 -1.41 13.46
N THR A 120 -0.81 -1.05 12.63
CA THR A 120 -1.00 -0.95 11.17
C THR A 120 -1.38 -2.30 10.59
N MET A 121 -0.70 -3.39 10.98
CA MET A 121 -1.02 -4.74 10.52
C MET A 121 -2.34 -5.26 11.08
N THR A 122 -2.69 -4.95 12.33
CA THR A 122 -4.01 -5.26 12.90
C THR A 122 -5.13 -4.56 12.12
N LYS A 123 -4.97 -3.28 11.78
CA LYS A 123 -5.95 -2.54 10.98
C LYS A 123 -6.04 -3.10 9.55
N ALA A 124 -4.91 -3.50 8.97
CA ALA A 124 -4.88 -4.16 7.68
C ALA A 124 -5.69 -5.47 7.73
N LEU A 125 -5.45 -6.32 8.74
CA LEU A 125 -6.21 -7.56 8.95
C LEU A 125 -7.71 -7.29 9.05
N GLN A 126 -8.12 -6.38 9.94
CA GLN A 126 -9.53 -6.00 10.11
C GLN A 126 -10.17 -5.51 8.82
N THR A 127 -9.46 -4.69 8.04
CA THR A 127 -9.98 -4.17 6.77
C THR A 127 -10.16 -5.29 5.75
N LEU A 128 -9.19 -6.20 5.66
CA LEU A 128 -9.23 -7.28 4.68
C LEU A 128 -10.32 -8.32 4.99
N THR A 129 -10.63 -8.56 6.26
CA THR A 129 -11.69 -9.49 6.69
C THR A 129 -13.06 -8.84 6.83
N SER A 130 -13.14 -7.51 6.88
CA SER A 130 -14.43 -6.80 6.93
C SER A 130 -15.24 -7.06 5.64
N GLY A 131 -16.36 -7.77 5.77
CA GLY A 131 -17.23 -8.19 4.67
C GLY A 131 -17.42 -9.71 4.51
N GLU A 132 -16.75 -10.54 5.32
CA GLU A 132 -17.00 -12.00 5.39
C GLU A 132 -18.05 -12.41 6.44
N ASN A 133 -18.78 -11.45 7.02
CA ASN A 133 -19.89 -11.69 7.95
C ASN A 133 -21.24 -11.33 7.33
#